data_AF-A0A2V4BJI1-F1
#
_entry.id   AF-A0A2V4BJI1-F1
#
_cell.length_a   1.000
_cell.length_b   1.000
_cell.length_c   1.000
_cell.angle_alpha   90.00
_cell.angle_beta   90.00
_cell.angle_gamma   90.00
#
_symmetry.space_group_name_H-M   'P 1'
#
loop_
_entity.id
_entity.type
_entity.pdbx_description
1 polymer ?
#
loop_
_entity_poly.entity_id
_entity_poly.type
_entity_poly.pdbx_seq_one_letter_code
_entity_poly.pdbx_strand_id
1 'polypeptide(L)'
;MILDYDKIKLFLKIFIEDENPFLNTVEIFSKLNYNINNDIETKEVWHYLKLLSEQKLIECIEDKENLGFSFLGNGRIVCSVKKIRITNSGYQTYEIITTNKIWNKIKTPLKTFGVESLKQIPSLAIKIITESI
;
A
#
# COMPACT_ATOMS: atom_id res chain seq x y z
N MET A 1 5.47 7.00 13.20
CA MET A 1 6.21 6.60 11.99
C MET A 1 5.69 7.45 10.84
N ILE A 2 6.56 8.06 10.03
CA ILE A 2 6.16 8.85 8.86
C ILE A 2 5.86 7.85 7.73
N LEU A 3 4.81 8.08 6.96
CA LEU A 3 4.48 7.23 5.81
C LEU A 3 5.61 7.29 4.78
N ASP A 4 6.21 6.14 4.48
CA ASP A 4 7.31 6.02 3.52
C ASP A 4 6.77 5.47 2.18
N TYR A 5 6.67 6.35 1.19
CA TYR A 5 6.18 6.01 -0.15
C TYR A 5 7.12 5.06 -0.89
N ASP A 6 8.43 5.11 -0.62
CA ASP A 6 9.39 4.20 -1.25
C ASP A 6 9.22 2.78 -0.70
N LYS A 7 8.88 2.64 0.59
CA LYS A 7 8.52 1.36 1.17
C LYS A 7 7.21 0.82 0.62
N ILE A 8 6.16 1.63 0.48
CA ILE A 8 4.91 1.19 -0.16
C ILE A 8 5.18 0.66 -1.57
N LYS A 9 5.98 1.40 -2.35
CA LYS A 9 6.38 1.02 -3.70
C LYS A 9 7.16 -0.30 -3.70
N LEU A 10 8.11 -0.47 -2.78
CA LEU A 10 8.88 -1.70 -2.62
C LEU A 10 7.98 -2.90 -2.32
N PHE A 11 7.05 -2.77 -1.37
CA PHE A 11 6.14 -3.84 -1.00
C PHE A 11 5.14 -4.18 -2.10
N LEU A 12 4.67 -3.22 -2.90
CA LEU A 12 3.84 -3.53 -4.07
C LEU A 12 4.65 -4.21 -5.18
N LYS A 13 5.89 -3.75 -5.39
CA LYS A 13 6.81 -4.28 -6.41
C LYS A 13 7.03 -5.79 -6.27
N ILE A 14 7.22 -6.29 -5.04
CA ILE A 14 7.50 -7.71 -4.81
C ILE A 14 6.38 -8.64 -5.31
N PHE A 15 5.11 -8.20 -5.26
CA PHE A 15 3.98 -8.99 -5.78
C PHE A 15 3.83 -8.88 -7.29
N ILE A 16 4.26 -7.76 -7.89
CA ILE A 16 4.07 -7.46 -9.31
C ILE A 16 5.14 -8.10 -10.17
N GLU A 17 6.37 -8.15 -9.66
CA GLU A 17 7.51 -8.75 -10.36
C GLU A 17 7.64 -10.26 -10.11
N ASP A 18 6.79 -10.84 -9.25
CA ASP A 18 6.77 -12.29 -9.09
C ASP A 18 5.96 -12.97 -10.20
N GLU A 19 6.44 -14.14 -10.65
CA GLU A 19 5.74 -14.94 -11.65
C GLU A 19 4.49 -15.63 -11.09
N ASN A 20 4.44 -15.85 -9.77
CA ASN A 20 3.29 -16.46 -9.11
C ASN A 20 2.19 -15.42 -8.83
N PRO A 21 0.92 -15.82 -8.93
CA PRO A 21 -0.21 -14.93 -8.68
C PRO A 21 -0.39 -14.56 -7.20
N PHE A 22 0.41 -15.14 -6.30
CA PHE A 22 0.43 -14.87 -4.88
C PHE A 22 1.82 -15.14 -4.31
N LEU A 23 2.10 -14.53 -3.17
CA LEU A 23 3.26 -14.83 -2.34
C LEU A 23 2.78 -15.29 -0.97
N ASN A 24 3.41 -16.31 -0.44
CA ASN A 24 3.24 -16.63 0.97
C ASN A 24 4.11 -15.71 1.85
N THR A 25 3.78 -15.62 3.14
CA THR A 25 4.47 -14.71 4.04
C THR A 25 5.98 -14.94 4.11
N VAL A 26 6.46 -16.19 4.04
CA VAL A 26 7.90 -16.52 4.05
C VAL A 26 8.60 -16.01 2.79
N GLU A 27 7.98 -16.15 1.63
CA GLU A 27 8.50 -15.65 0.35
C GLU A 27 8.59 -14.11 0.37
N ILE A 28 7.65 -13.42 1.01
CA ILE A 28 7.70 -11.96 1.19
C ILE A 28 8.95 -11.56 1.99
N PHE A 29 9.22 -12.21 3.13
CA PHE A 29 10.45 -11.96 3.90
C PHE A 29 11.70 -12.22 3.07
N SER A 30 11.74 -13.33 2.33
CA SER A 30 12.87 -13.67 1.46
C SER A 30 13.11 -12.63 0.37
N LYS A 31 12.08 -12.13 -0.30
CA LYS A 31 12.19 -11.08 -1.34
C LYS A 31 12.61 -9.73 -0.80
N LEU A 32 12.28 -9.43 0.45
CA LEU A 32 12.73 -8.23 1.15
C LEU A 32 14.14 -8.38 1.73
N ASN A 33 14.73 -9.57 1.65
CA ASN A 33 15.98 -9.94 2.33
C ASN A 33 15.90 -9.72 3.85
N TYR A 34 14.75 -10.04 4.44
CA TYR A 34 14.47 -9.90 5.87
C TYR A 34 14.43 -11.27 6.54
N ASN A 35 14.77 -11.30 7.83
CA ASN A 35 14.70 -12.44 8.70
C ASN A 35 13.38 -12.43 9.49
N ILE A 36 12.53 -13.45 9.26
CA ILE A 36 11.25 -13.62 9.96
C ILE A 36 11.37 -13.73 11.49
N ASN A 37 12.56 -14.11 12.00
CA ASN A 37 12.83 -14.19 13.44
C ASN A 37 13.35 -12.87 14.04
N ASN A 38 13.62 -11.85 13.21
CA ASN A 38 13.98 -10.52 13.67
C ASN A 38 12.69 -9.73 13.97
N ASP A 39 12.49 -9.37 15.24
CA ASP A 39 11.29 -8.69 15.70
C ASP A 39 11.07 -7.32 15.02
N ILE A 40 12.14 -6.58 14.72
CA ILE A 40 12.05 -5.26 14.06
C ILE A 40 11.57 -5.42 12.63
N GLU A 41 12.18 -6.34 11.88
CA GLU A 41 11.84 -6.61 10.48
C GLU A 41 10.44 -7.21 10.36
N THR A 42 10.06 -8.10 11.26
CA THR A 42 8.70 -8.68 11.31
C THR A 42 7.64 -7.62 11.60
N LYS A 43 7.93 -6.67 12.50
CA LYS A 43 7.06 -5.52 12.76
C LYS A 43 6.93 -4.61 11.55
N GLU A 44 8.02 -4.37 10.83
CA GLU A 44 8.01 -3.58 9.61
C GLU A 44 7.17 -4.24 8.51
N VAL A 45 7.36 -5.54 8.27
CA VAL A 45 6.58 -6.31 7.29
C VAL A 45 5.11 -6.32 7.65
N TRP A 46 4.78 -6.59 8.92
CA TRP A 46 3.41 -6.51 9.40
C TRP A 46 2.79 -5.14 9.13
N HIS A 47 3.51 -4.06 9.46
CA HIS A 47 3.01 -2.70 9.33
C HIS A 47 2.65 -2.37 7.88
N TYR A 48 3.57 -2.60 6.93
CA TYR A 48 3.32 -2.27 5.53
C TYR A 48 2.29 -3.19 4.88
N LEU A 49 2.32 -4.50 5.16
CA LEU A 49 1.27 -5.39 4.64
C LEU A 49 -0.11 -5.04 5.20
N LYS A 50 -0.20 -4.66 6.48
CA LYS A 50 -1.47 -4.21 7.07
C LYS A 50 -1.98 -2.95 6.40
N LEU A 51 -1.11 -1.96 6.18
CA LEU A 51 -1.46 -0.71 5.49
C LEU A 51 -1.97 -0.96 4.06
N LEU A 52 -1.28 -1.82 3.30
CA LEU A 52 -1.71 -2.19 1.96
C LEU A 52 -3.06 -2.92 1.97
N SER A 53 -3.29 -3.80 2.94
CA SER A 53 -4.55 -4.54 3.09
C SER A 53 -5.72 -3.64 3.48
N GLU A 54 -5.52 -2.69 4.40
CA GLU A 54 -6.54 -1.71 4.78
C GLU A 54 -6.97 -0.84 3.61
N GLN A 55 -6.05 -0.55 2.69
CA GLN A 55 -6.31 0.16 1.44
C GLN A 55 -6.81 -0.76 0.32
N LYS A 56 -7.03 -2.05 0.60
CA LYS A 56 -7.48 -3.08 -0.35
C LYS A 56 -6.55 -3.22 -1.56
N LEU A 57 -5.25 -2.96 -1.39
CA LEU A 57 -4.23 -3.09 -2.44
C LEU A 57 -3.69 -4.52 -2.53
N ILE A 58 -3.75 -5.24 -1.41
CA ILE A 58 -3.47 -6.67 -1.32
C ILE A 58 -4.57 -7.34 -0.53
N GLU A 59 -4.71 -8.65 -0.68
CA GLU A 59 -5.60 -9.46 0.14
C GLU A 59 -5.01 -10.84 0.39
N CYS A 60 -5.33 -11.42 1.54
CA CYS A 60 -5.04 -12.82 1.82
C CYS A 60 -6.11 -13.69 1.15
N ILE A 61 -5.68 -14.77 0.50
CA ILE A 61 -6.53 -15.65 -0.30
C ILE A 61 -7.47 -16.45 0.61
N GLU A 62 -6.94 -16.94 1.73
CA GLU A 62 -7.70 -17.78 2.64
C GLU A 62 -8.62 -16.97 3.59
N ASP A 63 -8.15 -15.80 4.03
CA ASP A 63 -8.87 -14.96 5.00
C ASP A 63 -8.55 -13.49 4.74
N LYS A 64 -9.49 -12.76 4.15
CA LYS A 64 -9.28 -11.37 3.71
C LYS A 64 -8.94 -10.41 4.84
N GLU A 65 -9.27 -10.73 6.09
CA GLU A 65 -9.01 -9.86 7.24
C GLU A 65 -7.72 -10.21 7.97
N ASN A 66 -7.18 -11.42 7.75
CA ASN A 66 -6.04 -11.95 8.47
C ASN A 66 -4.85 -12.28 7.55
N LEU A 67 -3.82 -11.46 7.64
CA LEU A 67 -2.55 -11.62 6.92
C LEU A 67 -1.59 -12.62 7.58
N GLY A 68 -2.02 -13.30 8.65
CA GLY A 68 -1.23 -14.32 9.34
C GLY A 68 -0.33 -13.80 10.44
N PHE A 69 -0.53 -12.58 10.93
CA PHE A 69 0.25 -12.02 12.03
C PHE A 69 -0.54 -12.03 13.34
N SER A 70 0.12 -12.36 14.45
CA SER A 70 -0.48 -12.32 15.79
C SER A 70 0.48 -11.72 16.80
N PHE A 71 -0.06 -11.00 17.77
CA PHE A 71 0.71 -10.32 18.82
C PHE A 71 0.73 -11.17 20.08
N LEU A 72 1.93 -11.44 20.58
CA LEU A 72 2.13 -12.06 21.87
C LEU A 72 2.02 -11.00 22.98
N GLY A 73 1.72 -11.43 24.21
CA GLY A 73 1.57 -10.52 25.36
C GLY A 73 2.82 -9.70 25.71
N ASN A 74 3.99 -10.09 25.20
CA ASN A 74 5.24 -9.33 25.34
C ASN A 74 5.51 -8.34 24.18
N GLY A 75 4.54 -8.14 23.29
CA GLY A 75 4.66 -7.24 22.15
C GLY A 75 5.49 -7.78 20.97
N ARG A 76 5.90 -9.06 21.01
CA ARG A 76 6.48 -9.74 19.84
C ARG A 76 5.39 -10.12 18.85
N ILE A 77 5.72 -10.11 17.57
CA ILE A 77 4.82 -10.57 16.51
C ILE A 77 5.25 -11.96 16.07
N VAL A 78 4.29 -12.88 16.01
CA VAL A 78 4.45 -14.18 15.37
C VAL A 78 3.74 -14.20 14.03
N CYS A 79 4.35 -14.88 13.06
CA CYS A 79 3.86 -14.97 11.70
C CYS A 79 3.52 -16.42 11.36
N SER A 80 2.33 -16.62 10.81
CA SER A 80 1.86 -17.85 10.21
C SER A 80 1.90 -17.72 8.69
N VAL A 81 2.07 -18.84 8.00
CA VAL A 81 2.13 -18.86 6.54
C VAL A 81 0.73 -18.63 5.99
N LYS A 82 0.55 -17.53 5.24
CA LYS A 82 -0.68 -17.16 4.53
C LYS A 82 -0.33 -16.76 3.11
N LYS A 83 -1.23 -17.01 2.15
CA LYS A 83 -1.03 -16.62 0.75
C LYS A 83 -1.67 -15.27 0.51
N ILE A 84 -0.87 -14.32 0.06
CA ILE A 84 -1.26 -12.94 -0.16
C ILE A 84 -1.12 -12.65 -1.64
N ARG A 85 -2.16 -12.07 -2.24
CA ARG A 85 -2.14 -11.60 -3.62
C ARG A 85 -2.35 -10.11 -3.69
N ILE A 86 -1.84 -9.51 -4.76
CA ILE A 86 -2.15 -8.13 -5.11
C ILE A 86 -3.53 -8.04 -5.77
N THR A 87 -4.26 -6.97 -5.48
CA THR A 87 -5.57 -6.70 -6.08
C THR A 87 -5.42 -5.84 -7.34
N ASN A 88 -6.51 -5.69 -8.11
CA ASN A 88 -6.52 -4.76 -9.25
C ASN A 88 -6.21 -3.31 -8.83
N SER A 89 -6.72 -2.85 -7.68
CA SER A 89 -6.38 -1.54 -7.11
C SER A 89 -4.90 -1.45 -6.73
N GLY A 90 -4.30 -2.55 -6.24
CA GLY A 90 -2.85 -2.65 -6.02
C GLY A 90 -2.03 -2.43 -7.28
N TYR A 91 -2.37 -3.12 -8.39
CA TYR A 91 -1.70 -2.94 -9.68
C TYR A 91 -1.81 -1.50 -10.20
N GLN A 92 -3.02 -0.94 -10.18
CA GLN A 92 -3.26 0.44 -10.62
C GLN A 92 -2.46 1.44 -9.78
N THR A 93 -2.42 1.25 -8.47
CA THR A 93 -1.68 2.10 -7.52
C THR A 93 -0.18 2.03 -7.80
N TYR A 94 0.37 0.84 -8.02
CA TYR A 94 1.79 0.69 -8.36
C TYR A 94 2.13 1.35 -9.70
N GLU A 95 1.33 1.16 -10.75
CA GLU A 95 1.54 1.83 -12.04
C GLU A 95 1.57 3.35 -11.86
N ILE A 96 0.62 3.87 -11.09
CA ILE A 96 0.48 5.28 -10.74
C ILE A 96 1.70 5.84 -10.00
N ILE A 97 2.23 5.11 -9.02
CA ILE A 97 3.38 5.55 -8.21
C ILE A 97 4.69 5.45 -9.02
N THR A 98 4.78 4.48 -9.94
CA THR A 98 6.01 4.20 -10.69
C THR A 98 6.15 5.05 -11.92
N THR A 99 5.05 5.28 -12.63
CA THR A 99 5.05 6.19 -13.75
C THR A 99 4.70 7.59 -13.25
N ASN A 100 5.51 8.59 -13.60
CA ASN A 100 5.13 10.01 -13.51
C ASN A 100 3.86 10.36 -14.33
N LYS A 101 3.08 9.37 -14.78
CA LYS A 101 1.79 9.49 -15.45
C LYS A 101 0.80 10.27 -14.61
N ILE A 102 0.80 10.22 -13.27
CA ILE A 102 -0.03 11.16 -12.48
C ILE A 102 0.38 12.58 -12.80
N TRP A 103 1.66 12.92 -12.66
CA TRP A 103 2.11 14.28 -12.90
C TRP A 103 1.82 14.71 -14.33
N ASN A 104 2.02 13.84 -15.33
CA ASN A 104 1.72 14.15 -16.71
C ASN A 104 0.20 14.24 -17.02
N LYS A 105 -0.62 13.38 -16.40
CA LYS A 105 -2.09 13.38 -16.51
C LYS A 105 -2.74 14.53 -15.76
N ILE A 106 -2.13 15.02 -14.68
CA ILE A 106 -2.60 16.17 -13.91
C ILE A 106 -2.08 17.46 -14.54
N LYS A 107 -0.80 17.54 -14.89
CA LYS A 107 -0.18 18.75 -15.46
C LYS A 107 -0.83 19.20 -16.77
N THR A 108 -1.36 18.28 -17.57
CA THR A 108 -1.97 18.63 -18.87
C THR A 108 -3.33 19.33 -18.70
N PRO A 109 -4.31 18.77 -17.96
CA PRO A 109 -5.51 19.50 -17.54
C PRO A 109 -5.22 20.71 -16.64
N LEU A 110 -4.26 20.61 -15.72
CA LEU A 110 -3.91 21.73 -14.85
C LEU A 110 -3.27 22.91 -15.58
N LYS A 111 -2.64 22.69 -16.74
CA LYS A 111 -2.23 23.79 -17.63
C LYS A 111 -3.41 24.51 -18.26
N THR A 112 -4.54 23.82 -18.47
CA THR A 112 -5.77 24.42 -19.00
C THR A 112 -6.60 25.14 -17.92
N PHE A 113 -6.41 24.80 -16.64
CA PHE A 113 -6.94 25.57 -15.53
C PHE A 113 -5.96 26.69 -15.15
N GLY A 114 -6.44 27.94 -15.07
CA GLY A 114 -5.63 29.02 -14.52
C GLY A 114 -5.21 28.71 -13.09
N VAL A 115 -4.01 29.13 -12.69
CA VAL A 115 -3.48 28.92 -11.31
C VAL A 115 -4.46 29.40 -10.24
N GLU A 116 -5.27 30.42 -10.53
CA GLU A 116 -6.31 30.91 -9.63
C GLU A 116 -7.52 29.97 -9.50
N SER A 117 -7.92 29.28 -10.57
CA SER A 117 -8.98 28.26 -10.50
C SER A 117 -8.53 27.07 -9.65
N LEU A 118 -7.24 26.72 -9.73
CA LEU A 118 -6.64 25.64 -8.94
C LEU A 118 -6.63 25.91 -7.44
N LYS A 119 -6.31 27.14 -7.04
CA LYS A 119 -6.32 27.56 -5.63
C LYS A 119 -7.70 27.50 -5.00
N GLN A 120 -8.76 27.54 -5.80
CA GLN A 120 -10.15 27.47 -5.32
C GLN A 120 -10.66 26.03 -5.12
N ILE A 121 -9.99 25.02 -5.68
CA ILE A 121 -10.42 23.61 -5.57
C ILE A 121 -10.48 23.14 -4.12
N PRO A 122 -9.49 23.40 -3.25
CA PRO A 122 -9.58 23.01 -1.83
C PRO A 122 -10.75 23.68 -1.11
N SER A 123 -10.97 24.98 -1.34
CA SER A 123 -12.09 25.72 -0.72
C SER A 123 -13.45 25.23 -1.21
N LEU A 124 -13.57 24.88 -2.50
CA LEU A 124 -14.80 24.32 -3.07
C LEU A 124 -15.08 22.92 -2.54
N ALA A 125 -14.05 22.07 -2.43
CA ALA A 125 -14.18 20.73 -1.87
C ALA A 125 -14.61 20.76 -0.39
N ILE A 126 -14.02 21.64 0.41
CA ILE A 126 -14.43 21.85 1.81
C ILE A 126 -15.89 22.30 1.87
N LYS A 127 -16.27 23.30 1.06
CA LYS A 127 -17.63 23.83 1.03
C LYS A 127 -18.66 22.74 0.72
N ILE A 128 -18.41 21.92 -0.30
CA ILE A 128 -19.29 20.79 -0.68
C ILE A 128 -19.42 19.80 0.47
N ILE A 129 -18.33 19.45 1.15
CA ILE A 129 -18.35 18.51 2.28
C ILE A 129 -19.17 19.08 3.46
N THR A 130 -19.00 20.37 3.76
CA THR A 130 -19.71 21.02 4.86
C THR A 130 -21.19 21.31 4.57
N GLU A 131 -21.57 21.48 3.31
CA GLU A 131 -22.97 21.69 2.89
C GLU A 131 -23.73 20.38 2.66
N SER A 132 -23.02 19.24 2.59
CA SER A 132 -23.61 17.90 2.43
C SER A 132 -23.85 17.18 3.77
N ILE A 133 -23.66 17.87 4.89
CA ILE A 133 -23.93 17.43 6.27
C ILE A 133 -25.07 18.29 6.82
#